data_AF-A0A816KN17-F1
#
_entry.id   AF-A0A816KN17-F1
#
_cell.length_a   1.000
_cell.length_b   1.000
_cell.length_c   1.000
_cell.angle_alpha   90.00
_cell.angle_beta   90.00
_cell.angle_gamma   90.00
#
_symmetry.space_group_name_H-M   'P 1'
#
loop_
_entity.id
_entity.type
_entity.pdbx_description
1 polymer ?
#
loop_
_entity_poly.entity_id
_entity_poly.type
_entity_poly.pdbx_seq_one_letter_code
_entity_poly.pdbx_strand_id
1 'polypeptide(L)'
;MSEPSPVSDPYAHIGIVKNPDGSITRDPTRFPYASATPDPSPVNTVVSKDITVSHSNSTWMRLYVPVTALNDGVSSKKLPLVVYYHGGGFVICSVDFKPFHDFCNRMARELNAVVASPSYRLAPGTDSRRRTTTGGRSEVY
;
A
#
# COMPACT_ATOMS: atom_id res chain seq x y z
N MET A 1 27.15 38.00 -6.00
CA MET A 1 25.97 37.38 -5.37
C MET A 1 25.63 36.17 -6.22
N SER A 2 25.64 34.97 -5.64
CA SER A 2 25.25 33.75 -6.34
C SER A 2 23.75 33.78 -6.62
N GLU A 3 23.35 33.55 -7.87
CA GLU A 3 21.96 33.34 -8.29
C GLU A 3 21.27 32.31 -7.38
N PRO A 4 20.04 32.58 -6.89
CA PRO A 4 19.30 31.55 -6.18
C PRO A 4 19.06 30.38 -7.13
N SER A 5 19.50 29.18 -6.75
CA SER A 5 19.18 27.95 -7.48
C SER A 5 17.66 27.88 -7.68
N PRO A 6 17.16 27.48 -8.86
CA PRO A 6 15.74 27.46 -9.11
C PRO A 6 15.09 26.58 -8.06
N VAL A 7 14.13 27.15 -7.31
CA VAL A 7 13.26 26.39 -6.42
C VAL A 7 12.53 25.40 -7.31
N SER A 8 13.05 24.18 -7.39
CA SER A 8 12.39 23.08 -8.10
C SER A 8 11.01 22.92 -7.48
N ASP A 9 9.96 23.00 -8.29
CA ASP A 9 8.59 22.88 -7.80
C ASP A 9 8.45 21.61 -6.90
N PRO A 10 8.20 21.79 -5.59
CA PRO A 10 8.17 20.67 -4.66
C PRO A 10 7.02 19.71 -4.93
N TYR A 11 5.93 20.18 -5.57
CA TYR A 11 4.80 19.34 -5.94
C TYR A 11 5.14 18.45 -7.14
N ALA A 12 5.76 19.02 -8.17
CA ALA A 12 6.26 18.27 -9.32
C ALA A 12 7.28 17.19 -8.92
N HIS A 13 8.16 17.48 -7.96
CA HIS A 13 9.14 16.51 -7.46
C HIS A 13 8.48 15.22 -6.91
N ILE A 14 7.29 15.36 -6.30
CA ILE A 14 6.52 14.25 -5.75
C ILE A 14 5.32 13.83 -6.61
N GLY A 15 5.24 14.32 -7.85
CA GLY A 15 4.23 13.87 -8.84
C GLY A 15 2.82 14.26 -8.44
N ILE A 16 2.69 15.46 -7.87
CA ILE A 16 1.42 16.04 -7.45
C ILE A 16 1.25 17.36 -8.20
N VAL A 17 0.02 17.68 -8.57
CA VAL A 17 -0.35 19.02 -9.06
C VAL A 17 -1.17 19.72 -7.98
N LYS A 18 -0.76 20.94 -7.60
CA LYS A 18 -1.55 21.79 -6.71
C LYS A 18 -2.59 22.54 -7.53
N ASN A 19 -3.88 22.36 -7.19
CA ASN A 19 -4.97 23.02 -7.88
C ASN A 19 -5.22 24.44 -7.32
N PRO A 20 -5.84 25.35 -8.10
CA PRO A 20 -6.13 26.72 -7.64
C PRO A 20 -7.03 26.80 -6.39
N ASP A 21 -7.88 25.80 -6.17
CA ASP A 21 -8.78 25.69 -5.01
C ASP A 21 -8.10 25.16 -3.74
N GLY A 22 -6.80 24.85 -3.81
CA GLY A 22 -6.03 24.29 -2.69
C GLY A 22 -6.09 22.77 -2.58
N SER A 23 -6.88 22.08 -3.41
CA SER A 23 -6.83 20.62 -3.53
C SER A 23 -5.57 20.15 -4.27
N ILE A 24 -5.35 18.83 -4.30
CA ILE A 24 -4.23 18.23 -5.02
C ILE A 24 -4.68 17.10 -5.94
N THR A 25 -4.08 17.03 -7.12
CA THR A 25 -4.22 15.92 -8.06
C THR A 25 -2.97 15.03 -7.96
N ARG A 26 -3.18 13.72 -7.83
CA ARG A 26 -2.11 12.73 -7.64
C ARG A 26 -1.96 11.91 -8.92
N ASP A 27 -0.74 11.66 -9.36
CA ASP A 27 -0.49 10.71 -10.45
C ASP A 27 -0.61 9.26 -9.94
N PRO A 28 -1.64 8.48 -10.35
CA PRO A 28 -1.78 7.09 -9.93
C PRO A 28 -0.76 6.17 -10.60
N THR A 29 -0.10 6.62 -11.67
CA THR A 29 0.85 5.81 -12.47
C THR A 29 2.29 5.94 -11.99
N ARG A 30 2.55 6.78 -10.97
CA ARG A 30 3.89 7.01 -10.40
C ARG A 30 4.60 5.71 -10.00
N PHE A 31 3.85 4.71 -9.57
CA PHE A 31 4.38 3.38 -9.29
C PHE A 31 3.48 2.29 -9.87
N PRO A 32 4.05 1.15 -10.30
CA PRO A 32 3.24 0.01 -10.70
C PRO A 32 2.47 -0.56 -9.51
N TYR A 33 1.26 -1.04 -9.77
CA TYR A 33 0.44 -1.75 -8.79
C TYR A 33 0.83 -3.23 -8.73
N ALA A 34 0.61 -3.86 -7.58
CA ALA A 34 0.77 -5.28 -7.33
C ALA A 34 -0.53 -5.86 -6.76
N SER A 35 -1.03 -6.92 -7.40
CA SER A 35 -2.16 -7.70 -6.88
C SER A 35 -1.75 -8.47 -5.62
N ALA A 36 -2.74 -8.76 -4.77
CA ALA A 36 -2.55 -9.73 -3.71
C ALA A 36 -2.29 -11.13 -4.31
N THR A 37 -1.48 -11.93 -3.63
CA THR A 37 -1.02 -13.26 -4.03
C THR A 37 -1.52 -14.30 -3.02
N PRO A 38 -2.79 -14.72 -3.10
CA PRO A 38 -3.38 -15.59 -2.08
C PRO A 38 -2.84 -17.02 -2.13
N ASP A 39 -2.36 -17.45 -3.30
CA ASP A 39 -1.92 -18.81 -3.53
C ASP A 39 -0.41 -18.95 -3.29
N PRO A 40 0.02 -19.93 -2.46
CA PRO A 40 1.42 -20.20 -2.25
C PRO A 40 2.06 -20.77 -3.53
N SER A 41 3.32 -20.44 -3.78
CA SER A 41 4.10 -21.03 -4.87
C SER A 41 5.52 -21.34 -4.40
N PRO A 42 6.28 -22.21 -5.11
CA PRO A 42 7.68 -22.49 -4.76
C PRO A 42 8.56 -21.24 -4.71
N VAL A 43 8.16 -20.18 -5.41
CA VAL A 43 8.85 -18.88 -5.45
C VAL A 43 8.25 -17.88 -4.45
N ASN A 44 6.96 -18.01 -4.13
CA ASN A 44 6.23 -17.15 -3.20
C ASN A 44 6.03 -17.84 -1.85
N THR A 45 7.02 -17.69 -0.96
CA THR A 45 6.97 -18.20 0.41
C THR A 45 6.11 -17.34 1.35
N VAL A 46 5.45 -16.31 0.83
CA VAL A 46 4.52 -15.43 1.53
C VAL A 46 3.27 -15.30 0.68
N VAL A 47 2.12 -15.53 1.28
CA VAL A 47 0.82 -15.24 0.64
C VAL A 47 0.31 -13.89 1.11
N SER A 48 -0.45 -13.21 0.27
CA SER A 48 -1.07 -11.94 0.63
C SER A 48 -2.55 -11.88 0.26
N LYS A 49 -3.33 -11.15 1.06
CA LYS A 49 -4.78 -11.00 0.89
C LYS A 49 -5.24 -9.61 1.33
N ASP A 50 -6.15 -9.02 0.56
CA ASP A 50 -6.81 -7.78 0.92
C ASP A 50 -8.03 -8.07 1.81
N ILE A 51 -8.18 -7.28 2.88
CA ILE A 51 -9.30 -7.36 3.83
C ILE A 51 -9.91 -5.98 3.99
N THR A 52 -11.22 -5.87 3.81
CA THR A 52 -11.96 -4.63 4.12
C THR A 52 -12.01 -4.42 5.63
N VAL A 53 -11.60 -3.23 6.08
CA VAL A 53 -11.63 -2.83 7.50
C VAL A 53 -12.90 -2.04 7.80
N SER A 54 -13.27 -1.11 6.92
CA SER A 54 -14.48 -0.30 7.06
C SER A 54 -15.00 0.11 5.68
N HIS A 55 -16.22 -0.29 5.37
CA HIS A 55 -16.90 0.13 4.14
C HIS A 55 -17.23 1.62 4.14
N SER A 56 -17.66 2.17 5.28
CA SER A 56 -18.04 3.60 5.39
C SER A 56 -16.84 4.53 5.21
N ASN A 57 -15.67 4.13 5.70
CA ASN A 57 -14.43 4.89 5.54
C ASN A 57 -13.62 4.51 4.29
N SER A 58 -14.11 3.55 3.50
CA SER A 58 -13.39 2.96 2.37
C SER A 58 -11.96 2.50 2.70
N THR A 59 -11.73 2.08 3.94
CA THR A 59 -10.43 1.60 4.40
C THR A 59 -10.36 0.08 4.33
N TRP A 60 -9.21 -0.41 3.91
CA TRP A 60 -8.89 -1.84 3.79
C TRP A 60 -7.46 -2.05 4.24
N MET A 61 -6.99 -3.28 4.27
CA MET A 61 -5.59 -3.60 4.56
C MET A 61 -5.16 -4.82 3.76
N ARG A 62 -3.86 -4.93 3.50
CA ARG A 62 -3.27 -6.16 2.96
C ARG A 62 -2.56 -6.90 4.08
N LEU A 63 -2.94 -8.16 4.28
CA LEU A 63 -2.20 -9.10 5.12
C LEU A 63 -1.17 -9.83 4.28
N TYR A 64 -0.01 -10.09 4.88
CA TYR A 64 1.06 -10.93 4.36
C TYR A 64 1.36 -12.00 5.40
N VAL A 65 1.31 -13.27 4.98
CA VAL A 65 1.46 -14.43 5.87
C VAL A 65 2.52 -15.37 5.30
N PRO A 66 3.61 -15.65 6.05
CA PRO A 66 4.57 -16.67 5.65
C PRO A 66 3.90 -18.03 5.50
N VAL A 67 4.20 -18.75 4.42
CA VAL A 67 3.61 -20.08 4.12
C VAL A 67 3.97 -21.11 5.20
N THR A 68 5.11 -20.94 5.86
CA THR A 68 5.51 -21.74 7.04
C THR A 68 4.45 -21.73 8.14
N ALA A 69 3.76 -20.60 8.34
CA ALA A 69 2.67 -20.49 9.32
C ALA A 69 1.36 -21.17 8.88
N LEU A 70 1.24 -21.54 7.61
CA LEU A 70 0.04 -22.17 7.04
C LEU A 70 0.16 -23.69 6.96
N ASN A 71 1.38 -24.21 6.82
CA ASN A 71 1.64 -25.64 6.62
C ASN A 71 1.82 -26.43 7.93
N ASP A 72 2.09 -25.74 9.05
CA ASP A 72 2.30 -26.38 10.35
C ASP A 72 0.97 -26.70 11.03
N GLY A 73 0.25 -27.72 10.54
CA GLY A 73 -0.96 -28.27 11.17
C GLY A 73 -0.77 -28.84 12.60
N VAL A 74 0.39 -28.59 13.23
CA VAL A 74 0.82 -29.18 14.51
C VAL A 74 1.49 -28.15 15.45
N SER A 75 1.85 -26.95 15.00
CA SER A 75 2.51 -25.95 15.85
C SER A 75 1.58 -24.80 16.21
N SER A 76 1.10 -24.76 17.46
CA SER A 76 0.31 -23.63 18.02
C SER A 76 1.13 -22.34 18.21
N LYS A 77 2.30 -22.21 17.56
CA LYS A 77 3.21 -21.08 17.77
C LYS A 77 2.74 -19.88 16.97
N LYS A 78 2.10 -18.93 17.67
CA LYS A 78 1.71 -17.64 17.09
C LYS A 78 2.94 -16.89 16.60
N LEU A 79 2.85 -16.34 15.39
CA LEU A 79 3.86 -15.42 14.86
C LEU A 79 3.65 -14.00 15.44
N PRO A 80 4.72 -13.18 15.52
CA PRO A 80 4.57 -11.76 15.77
C PRO A 80 3.79 -11.08 14.63
N LEU A 81 3.07 -10.01 14.98
CA LEU A 81 2.35 -9.15 14.04
C LEU A 81 3.09 -7.81 13.92
N VAL A 82 3.43 -7.44 12.68
CA VAL A 82 3.92 -6.10 12.35
C VAL A 82 2.81 -5.32 11.67
N VAL A 83 2.45 -4.16 12.21
CA VAL A 83 1.55 -3.22 11.54
C VAL A 83 2.41 -2.17 10.83
N TYR A 84 2.42 -2.23 9.49
CA TYR A 84 3.24 -1.38 8.65
C TYR A 84 2.41 -0.29 7.97
N TYR A 85 2.83 0.96 8.10
CA TYR A 85 2.23 2.10 7.40
C TYR A 85 3.20 2.55 6.30
N HIS A 86 2.71 2.64 5.07
CA HIS A 86 3.55 3.08 3.96
C HIS A 86 3.95 4.56 4.09
N GLY A 87 5.06 4.93 3.45
CA GLY A 87 5.50 6.33 3.36
C GLY A 87 4.68 7.14 2.36
N GLY A 88 5.14 8.36 2.05
CA GLY A 88 4.46 9.26 1.10
C GLY A 88 3.92 10.53 1.74
N GLY A 89 4.43 10.92 2.91
CA GLY A 89 4.14 12.20 3.55
C GLY A 89 2.66 12.42 3.86
N PHE A 90 1.91 11.34 4.07
CA PHE A 90 0.44 11.32 4.22
C PHE A 90 -0.35 11.78 2.99
N VAL A 91 0.30 12.17 1.89
CA VAL A 91 -0.38 12.76 0.73
C VAL A 91 -0.38 11.88 -0.50
N ILE A 92 0.51 10.87 -0.61
CA ILE A 92 0.60 9.96 -1.75
C ILE A 92 0.79 8.51 -1.32
N CYS A 93 0.88 7.62 -2.32
CA CYS A 93 1.09 6.19 -2.20
C CYS A 93 -0.15 5.36 -1.82
N SER A 94 -0.01 4.04 -1.90
CA SER A 94 -1.05 3.06 -1.59
C SER A 94 -0.42 1.74 -1.15
N VAL A 95 -1.18 0.94 -0.40
CA VAL A 95 -0.78 -0.40 0.07
C VAL A 95 -0.46 -1.36 -1.09
N ASP A 96 -1.11 -1.20 -2.24
CA ASP A 96 -0.94 -2.03 -3.43
C ASP A 96 0.10 -1.51 -4.43
N PHE A 97 0.84 -0.45 -4.10
CA PHE A 97 2.01 -0.08 -4.89
C PHE A 97 3.14 -1.09 -4.70
N LYS A 98 3.73 -1.52 -5.83
CA LYS A 98 4.73 -2.59 -5.88
C LYS A 98 5.92 -2.39 -4.93
N PRO A 99 6.50 -1.19 -4.76
CA PRO A 99 7.59 -0.99 -3.80
C PRO A 99 7.21 -1.37 -2.35
N PHE A 100 6.00 -1.00 -1.91
CA PHE A 100 5.53 -1.35 -0.57
C PHE A 100 5.08 -2.80 -0.49
N HIS A 101 4.51 -3.35 -1.56
CA HIS A 101 4.17 -4.76 -1.62
C HIS A 101 5.41 -5.66 -1.51
N ASP A 102 6.46 -5.38 -2.30
CA ASP A 102 7.71 -6.13 -2.27
C ASP A 102 8.39 -6.01 -0.90
N PHE A 103 8.36 -4.83 -0.29
CA PHE A 103 8.90 -4.58 1.04
C PHE A 103 8.17 -5.40 2.12
N CYS A 104 6.83 -5.39 2.13
CA CYS A 104 6.03 -6.18 3.08
C CYS A 104 6.23 -7.69 2.89
N ASN A 105 6.32 -8.18 1.65
CA ASN A 105 6.66 -9.59 1.39
C ASN A 105 8.02 -9.97 1.98
N ARG A 106 9.04 -9.13 1.72
CA ARG A 106 10.39 -9.36 2.23
C ARG A 106 10.40 -9.35 3.75
N MET A 107 9.72 -8.39 4.37
CA MET A 107 9.60 -8.27 5.82
C MET A 107 8.92 -9.50 6.44
N ALA A 108 7.79 -9.93 5.89
CA ALA A 108 7.07 -11.11 6.39
C ALA A 108 7.95 -12.37 6.33
N ARG A 109 8.67 -12.56 5.21
CA ARG A 109 9.58 -13.68 4.99
C ARG A 109 10.77 -13.66 5.95
N GLU A 110 11.49 -12.54 6.01
CA GLU A 110 12.77 -12.44 6.72
C GLU A 110 12.60 -12.37 8.24
N LEU A 111 11.51 -11.76 8.72
CA LEU A 111 11.20 -11.72 10.16
C LEU A 111 10.39 -12.93 10.63
N ASN A 112 9.95 -13.80 9.71
CA ASN A 112 8.97 -14.85 9.97
C ASN A 112 7.78 -14.31 10.79
N ALA A 113 7.14 -13.26 10.26
CA ALA A 113 6.10 -12.48 10.92
C ALA A 113 4.89 -12.30 10.00
N VAL A 114 3.70 -12.14 10.60
CA VAL A 114 2.55 -11.63 9.85
C VAL A 114 2.72 -10.13 9.69
N VAL A 115 2.55 -9.62 8.48
CA VAL A 115 2.56 -8.17 8.22
C VAL A 115 1.16 -7.71 7.83
N ALA A 116 0.67 -6.71 8.54
CA ALA A 116 -0.57 -6.01 8.27
C ALA A 116 -0.25 -4.62 7.72
N SER A 117 -0.67 -4.33 6.48
CA SER A 117 -0.46 -3.04 5.84
C SER A 117 -1.80 -2.32 5.63
N PRO A 118 -2.20 -1.38 6.52
CA PRO A 118 -3.46 -0.66 6.41
C PRO A 118 -3.44 0.41 5.32
N SER A 119 -4.51 0.47 4.54
CA SER A 119 -4.79 1.53 3.56
C SER A 119 -5.46 2.68 4.29
N TYR A 120 -4.62 3.59 4.77
CA TYR A 120 -5.03 4.78 5.50
C TYR A 120 -5.43 5.91 4.54
N ARG A 121 -6.20 6.89 5.04
CA ARG A 121 -6.65 8.03 4.23
C ARG A 121 -5.52 9.02 3.96
N LEU A 122 -5.47 9.57 2.75
CA LEU A 122 -4.48 10.58 2.37
C LEU A 122 -5.02 12.01 2.58
N ALA A 123 -4.10 12.92 2.87
CA ALA A 123 -4.34 14.36 2.96
C ALA A 123 -3.97 15.08 1.64
N PRO A 124 -4.44 16.33 1.42
CA PRO A 124 -5.63 16.90 2.05
C PRO A 124 -6.85 16.04 1.71
N GLY A 125 -7.74 15.86 2.67
CA GLY A 125 -8.83 14.89 2.54
C GLY A 125 -9.95 15.40 1.65
N THR A 126 -10.16 14.78 0.48
CA THR A 126 -11.40 14.79 -0.33
C THR A 126 -11.37 13.68 -1.41
N ASP A 127 -10.94 12.45 -1.08
CA ASP A 127 -10.96 11.34 -2.05
C ASP A 127 -11.66 10.10 -1.45
N SER A 128 -12.91 9.89 -1.87
CA SER A 128 -13.66 8.67 -1.61
C SER A 128 -13.19 7.58 -2.58
N ARG A 129 -12.03 6.98 -2.32
CA ARG A 129 -11.57 5.80 -3.08
C ARG A 129 -12.48 4.61 -2.82
N ARG A 130 -13.56 4.48 -3.59
CA ARG A 130 -14.43 3.31 -3.53
C ARG A 130 -13.82 2.19 -4.39
N ARG A 131 -13.22 1.18 -3.76
CA ARG A 131 -12.90 -0.06 -4.48
C ARG A 131 -14.20 -0.84 -4.70
N THR A 132 -14.60 -1.04 -5.94
CA THR A 132 -15.64 -2.03 -6.27
C THR A 132 -15.05 -3.43 -6.10
N THR A 133 -15.64 -4.22 -5.22
CA THR A 133 -15.32 -5.65 -5.05
C THR A 133 -15.92 -6.45 -6.19
N THR A 134 -15.35 -6.36 -7.38
CA THR A 134 -15.54 -7.33 -8.47
C THR A 134 -14.39 -7.14 -9.44
N GLY A 135 -13.92 -8.21 -10.07
CA GLY A 135 -12.80 -8.22 -11.02
C GLY A 135 -13.04 -7.44 -12.33
N GLY A 136 -13.47 -6.20 -12.22
CA GLY A 136 -13.58 -5.23 -13.31
C GLY A 136 -12.94 -3.93 -12.86
N ARG A 137 -11.93 -3.48 -13.60
CA ARG A 137 -11.35 -2.14 -13.51
C ARG A 137 -12.47 -1.10 -13.47
N SER A 138 -12.50 -0.28 -12.43
CA SER A 138 -13.01 1.08 -12.53
C SER A 138 -11.90 2.02 -12.05
N GLU A 139 -11.32 2.71 -13.03
CA GLU A 139 -10.48 3.88 -12.81
C GLU A 139 -11.42 5.06 -12.50
N VAL A 140 -11.10 5.82 -11.45
CA VAL A 140 -11.63 7.17 -11.27
C VAL A 140 -10.43 8.03 -10.86
N TYR A 141 -10.12 9.03 -11.70
CA TYR A 141 -9.05 10.01 -11.56
C TYR A 141 -9.42 11.07 -10.51
#